data_AF-A0A9D9IP52-F1
#
_entry.id   AF-A0A9D9IP52-F1
#
_cell.length_a   1.000
_cell.length_b   1.000
_cell.length_c   1.000
_cell.angle_alpha   90.00
_cell.angle_beta   90.00
_cell.angle_gamma   90.00
#
_symmetry.space_group_name_H-M   'P 1'
#
loop_
_entity.id
_entity.type
_entity.pdbx_description
1 polymer ?
#
loop_
_entity_poly.entity_id
_entity_poly.type
_entity_poly.pdbx_seq_one_letter_code
_entity_poly.pdbx_strand_id
1 'polypeptide(L)'
;MQRYILYFKKHPKFAKTILMRLSMRILIAIMAVLAAAGCKSGKVRTCDAGKEKVLVIFYDSAFSPDSLAERIESYGSGIIYRYHVFNGFAVTVPEGKTEEEAISHFREMDGILSVQPDRKMQLHESGYNDAK
;
A
#
# COMPACT_ATOMS: atom_id res chain seq x y z
N MET A 1 -50.13 1.63 59.89
CA MET A 1 -49.64 1.18 58.57
C MET A 1 -50.41 1.93 57.48
N GLN A 2 -50.32 3.26 57.48
CA GLN A 2 -49.17 4.04 57.02
C GLN A 2 -49.30 4.26 55.51
N ARG A 3 -49.75 5.44 55.08
CA ARG A 3 -48.91 6.65 54.89
C ARG A 3 -47.68 6.47 53.96
N TYR A 4 -47.27 5.25 53.59
CA TYR A 4 -46.07 5.02 52.79
C TYR A 4 -46.36 4.80 51.30
N ILE A 5 -47.47 4.14 50.92
CA ILE A 5 -47.74 3.88 49.48
C ILE A 5 -48.41 5.07 48.78
N LEU A 6 -48.90 6.05 49.57
CA LEU A 6 -49.31 7.39 49.10
C LEU A 6 -48.15 8.19 48.46
N TYR A 7 -46.91 7.72 48.55
CA TYR A 7 -45.73 8.42 48.00
C TYR A 7 -45.42 8.07 46.53
N PHE A 8 -45.82 6.90 46.02
CA PHE A 8 -45.53 6.51 44.63
C PHE A 8 -46.52 7.07 43.59
N LYS A 9 -47.64 7.62 44.05
CA LYS A 9 -48.73 8.15 43.21
C LYS A 9 -48.71 9.67 43.07
N LYS A 10 -47.56 10.35 43.28
CA LYS A 10 -47.54 11.83 43.24
C LYS A 10 -46.82 12.47 42.05
N HIS A 11 -45.81 11.89 41.41
CA HIS A 11 -45.19 12.52 40.22
C HIS A 11 -44.52 11.52 39.23
N PRO A 12 -45.28 10.80 38.37
CA PRO A 12 -44.72 9.86 37.38
C PRO A 12 -43.95 10.54 36.23
N LYS A 13 -44.06 11.86 36.08
CA LYS A 13 -43.35 12.63 35.05
C LYS A 13 -41.94 13.06 35.48
N PHE A 14 -41.69 13.29 36.78
CA PHE A 14 -40.38 13.74 37.27
C PHE A 14 -39.32 12.63 37.25
N ALA A 15 -39.69 11.40 37.63
CA ALA A 15 -38.79 10.25 37.54
C ALA A 15 -38.40 9.94 36.08
N LYS A 16 -39.33 10.11 35.13
CA LYS A 16 -39.06 9.95 33.69
C LYS A 16 -38.12 11.04 33.17
N THR A 17 -38.28 12.29 33.58
CA THR A 17 -37.39 13.39 33.17
C THR A 17 -35.98 13.26 33.76
N ILE A 18 -35.85 12.82 35.01
CA ILE A 18 -34.55 12.61 35.67
C ILE A 18 -33.85 11.37 35.09
N LEU A 19 -34.58 10.26 34.88
CA LEU A 19 -34.05 9.04 34.26
C LEU A 19 -33.63 9.29 32.80
N MET A 20 -34.38 10.09 32.05
CA MET A 20 -34.06 10.44 30.66
C MET A 20 -32.88 11.41 30.56
N ARG A 21 -32.71 12.33 31.52
CA ARG A 21 -31.53 13.21 31.61
C ARG A 21 -30.27 12.46 32.05
N LEU A 22 -30.41 11.43 32.90
CA LEU A 22 -29.32 10.57 33.32
C LEU A 22 -28.88 9.64 32.17
N SER A 23 -29.83 9.03 31.46
CA SER A 23 -29.53 8.18 30.29
C SER A 23 -28.95 8.99 29.12
N MET A 24 -29.41 10.22 28.88
CA MET A 24 -28.87 11.09 27.84
C MET A 24 -27.44 11.54 28.13
N ARG A 25 -27.09 11.83 29.40
CA ARG A 25 -25.70 12.14 29.80
C ARG A 25 -24.77 10.93 29.67
N ILE A 26 -25.25 9.74 30.01
CA ILE A 26 -24.50 8.48 29.82
C ILE A 26 -24.27 8.23 28.32
N LEU A 27 -25.27 8.44 27.47
CA LEU A 27 -25.16 8.28 26.02
C LEU A 27 -24.14 9.27 25.39
N ILE A 28 -24.15 10.53 25.84
CA ILE A 28 -23.20 11.56 25.37
C ILE A 28 -21.76 11.22 25.80
N ALA A 29 -21.57 10.70 27.02
CA ALA A 29 -20.25 10.27 27.49
C ALA A 29 -19.69 9.09 26.65
N ILE A 30 -20.54 8.12 26.27
CA ILE A 30 -20.13 7.00 25.41
C ILE A 30 -19.73 7.47 24.01
N MET A 31 -20.48 8.40 23.41
CA MET A 31 -20.15 8.98 22.10
C MET A 31 -18.85 9.80 22.13
N ALA A 32 -18.54 10.48 23.24
CA ALA A 32 -17.29 11.22 23.39
C ALA A 32 -16.06 10.30 23.48
N VAL A 33 -16.19 9.10 24.08
CA VAL A 33 -15.10 8.11 24.18
C VAL A 33 -14.78 7.49 22.81
N LEU A 34 -15.77 7.35 21.92
CA LEU A 34 -15.57 6.85 20.55
C LEU A 34 -14.81 7.84 19.63
N ALA A 35 -14.78 9.13 19.96
CA ALA A 35 -14.09 10.15 19.17
C ALA A 35 -12.57 10.22 19.42
N ALA A 36 -12.05 9.60 20.48
CA ALA A 36 -10.64 9.70 20.88
C ALA A 36 -9.71 8.65 20.27
N ALA A 37 -10.21 7.69 19.48
CA ALA A 37 -9.40 6.66 18.83
C ALA A 37 -8.83 7.08 17.45
N GLY A 38 -8.98 8.35 17.05
CA GLY A 38 -8.66 8.84 15.71
C GLY A 38 -7.42 9.72 15.62
N CYS A 39 -6.32 9.42 16.33
CA CYS A 39 -5.05 10.13 16.15
C CYS A 39 -3.85 9.16 16.14
N LYS A 40 -3.70 8.44 15.03
CA LYS A 40 -2.38 8.20 14.44
C LYS A 40 -2.50 8.54 12.96
N SER A 41 -2.28 9.83 12.66
CA SER A 41 -1.90 10.24 11.31
C SER A 41 -0.51 9.67 11.05
N GLY A 42 -0.46 8.37 10.76
CA GLY A 42 0.63 7.79 10.02
C GLY A 42 0.61 8.53 8.70
N LYS A 43 1.71 9.20 8.37
CA LYS A 43 1.97 9.84 7.09
C LYS A 43 1.42 8.90 6.01
N VAL A 44 0.27 9.22 5.42
CA VAL A 44 -0.18 8.56 4.20
C VAL A 44 0.93 8.90 3.22
N ARG A 45 1.81 7.93 2.98
CA ARG A 45 2.68 7.98 1.82
C ARG A 45 1.69 7.97 0.68
N THR A 46 1.37 9.13 0.15
CA THR A 46 0.89 9.21 -1.21
C THR A 46 2.08 8.71 -2.02
N CYS A 47 2.16 7.39 -2.20
CA CYS A 47 2.77 6.85 -3.39
C CYS A 47 1.92 7.45 -4.50
N ASP A 48 2.45 8.55 -5.05
CA ASP A 48 2.08 9.04 -6.35
C ASP A 48 1.85 7.81 -7.22
N ALA A 49 0.65 7.65 -7.77
CA ALA A 49 0.38 6.65 -8.79
C ALA A 49 1.11 7.01 -10.10
N GLY A 50 2.30 7.61 -9.99
CA GLY A 50 3.33 7.59 -10.99
C GLY A 50 3.65 6.12 -11.23
N LYS A 51 3.42 5.69 -12.47
CA LYS A 51 3.64 4.32 -12.93
C LYS A 51 4.95 3.80 -12.34
N GLU A 52 4.85 2.80 -11.49
CA GLU A 52 5.99 2.17 -10.86
C GLU A 52 7.01 1.82 -11.96
N LYS A 53 8.22 2.37 -11.86
CA LYS A 53 9.23 2.18 -12.89
C LYS A 53 9.77 0.77 -12.76
N VAL A 54 9.80 0.05 -13.88
CA VAL A 54 10.26 -1.33 -13.95
C VAL A 54 11.56 -1.39 -14.74
N LEU A 55 12.49 -2.20 -14.27
CA LEU A 55 13.72 -2.57 -14.95
C LEU A 55 13.66 -4.05 -15.32
N VAL A 56 14.14 -4.39 -16.50
CA VAL A 56 14.46 -5.76 -16.92
C VAL A 56 15.95 -5.98 -16.73
N ILE A 57 16.29 -6.99 -15.95
CA ILE A 57 17.65 -7.42 -15.63
C ILE A 57 17.87 -8.78 -16.28
N PHE A 58 18.89 -8.92 -17.13
CA PHE A 58 19.35 -10.21 -17.63
C PHE A 58 20.63 -10.61 -16.91
N TYR A 59 20.76 -11.89 -16.58
CA TYR A 59 21.88 -12.45 -15.83
C TYR A 59 22.48 -13.68 -16.51
N ASP A 60 23.73 -13.97 -16.18
CA ASP A 60 24.44 -15.14 -16.67
C ASP A 60 23.94 -16.41 -15.96
N SER A 61 23.62 -17.44 -16.75
CA SER A 61 23.19 -18.76 -16.28
C SER A 61 24.16 -19.45 -15.31
N ALA A 62 25.44 -19.04 -15.28
CA ALA A 62 26.42 -19.54 -14.33
C ALA A 62 26.13 -19.09 -12.88
N PHE A 63 25.30 -18.06 -12.69
CA PHE A 63 24.93 -17.54 -11.38
C PHE A 63 23.64 -18.15 -10.86
N SER A 64 23.59 -18.37 -9.55
CA SER A 64 22.38 -18.83 -8.87
C SER A 64 21.30 -17.75 -8.95
N PRO A 65 20.15 -18.04 -9.57
CA PRO A 65 19.08 -17.06 -9.72
C PRO A 65 18.44 -16.69 -8.37
N ASP A 66 18.43 -17.60 -7.40
CA ASP A 66 17.85 -17.34 -6.08
C ASP A 66 18.77 -16.45 -5.25
N SER A 67 20.10 -16.64 -5.35
CA SER A 67 21.08 -15.73 -4.73
C SER A 67 21.05 -14.34 -5.34
N LEU A 68 20.78 -14.24 -6.64
CA LEU A 68 20.61 -12.95 -7.31
C LEU A 68 19.31 -12.26 -6.90
N ALA A 69 18.22 -13.03 -6.76
CA ALA A 69 16.94 -12.52 -6.27
C ALA A 69 17.07 -11.91 -4.87
N GLU A 70 17.76 -12.59 -3.95
CA GLU A 70 18.00 -12.07 -2.59
C GLU A 70 18.73 -10.72 -2.59
N ARG A 71 19.72 -10.54 -3.48
CA ARG A 71 20.45 -9.27 -3.62
C ARG A 71 19.56 -8.15 -4.20
N ILE A 72 18.72 -8.48 -5.18
CA ILE A 72 17.75 -7.55 -5.76
C ILE A 72 16.77 -7.07 -4.68
N GLU A 73 16.21 -8.00 -3.90
CA GLU A 73 15.28 -7.69 -2.82
C GLU A 73 15.96 -6.91 -1.68
N SER A 74 17.21 -7.24 -1.36
CA SER A 74 18.02 -6.53 -0.35
C SER A 74 18.31 -5.07 -0.73
N TYR A 75 18.37 -4.76 -2.03
CA TYR A 75 18.46 -3.37 -2.52
C TYR A 75 17.12 -2.61 -2.37
N GLY A 76 16.04 -3.30 -2.02
CA GLY A 76 14.69 -2.74 -1.87
C GLY A 76 13.86 -2.77 -3.15
N SER A 77 14.27 -3.57 -4.15
CA SER A 77 13.50 -3.76 -5.38
C SER A 77 12.60 -4.97 -5.28
N GLY A 78 11.34 -4.83 -5.67
CA GLY A 78 10.42 -5.98 -5.76
C GLY A 78 10.62 -6.73 -7.07
N ILE A 79 10.67 -8.06 -7.03
CA ILE A 79 10.67 -8.89 -8.23
C ILE A 79 9.22 -9.11 -8.69
N ILE A 80 8.86 -8.58 -9.85
CA ILE A 80 7.49 -8.70 -10.39
C ILE A 80 7.36 -9.86 -11.38
N TYR A 81 8.47 -10.29 -11.98
CA TYR A 81 8.48 -11.44 -12.88
C TYR A 81 9.87 -12.06 -13.01
N ARG A 82 9.92 -13.39 -13.19
CA ARG A 82 11.14 -14.15 -13.47
C ARG A 82 11.04 -14.82 -14.84
N TYR A 83 11.94 -14.46 -15.75
CA TYR A 83 12.10 -15.08 -17.06
C TYR A 83 13.04 -16.29 -16.97
N HIS A 84 12.49 -17.50 -16.99
CA HIS A 84 13.30 -18.72 -16.89
C HIS A 84 14.15 -18.99 -18.13
N VAL A 85 13.62 -18.78 -19.34
CA VAL A 85 14.31 -19.11 -20.60
C VAL A 85 15.43 -18.12 -20.92
N PHE A 86 15.21 -16.84 -20.61
CA PHE A 86 16.15 -15.77 -20.94
C PHE A 86 17.04 -15.37 -19.76
N ASN A 87 16.96 -16.07 -18.62
CA ASN A 87 17.68 -15.74 -17.39
C ASN A 87 17.52 -14.27 -17.03
N GLY A 88 16.30 -13.87 -16.69
CA GLY A 88 16.03 -12.48 -16.34
C GLY A 88 15.01 -12.26 -15.25
N PHE A 89 14.99 -11.05 -14.73
CA PHE A 89 14.02 -10.54 -13.76
C PHE A 89 13.43 -9.23 -14.27
N ALA A 90 12.13 -9.05 -14.08
CA ALA A 90 11.53 -7.72 -14.07
C ALA A 90 11.43 -7.27 -12.61
N VAL A 91 11.94 -6.08 -12.31
CA VAL A 91 12.07 -5.56 -10.94
C VAL A 91 11.58 -4.12 -10.86
N THR A 92 11.05 -3.72 -9.71
CA THR A 92 10.65 -2.32 -9.46
C THR A 92 11.85 -1.48 -9.05
N VAL A 93 11.84 -0.19 -9.38
CA VAL A 93 12.80 0.76 -8.82
C VAL A 93 12.44 1.04 -7.35
N PRO A 94 13.40 0.95 -6.40
CA PRO A 94 13.11 1.18 -4.98
C PRO A 94 12.54 2.56 -4.70
N GLU A 95 11.71 2.65 -3.65
CA GLU A 95 11.16 3.93 -3.21
C GLU A 95 12.29 4.90 -2.82
N GLY A 96 12.27 6.11 -3.37
CA GLY A 96 13.30 7.13 -3.11
C GLY A 96 14.59 6.98 -3.94
N LYS A 97 14.62 6.07 -4.93
CA LYS A 97 15.69 5.95 -5.91
C LYS A 97 15.25 6.40 -7.30
N THR A 98 16.19 6.95 -8.08
CA THR A 98 15.96 7.21 -9.50
C THR A 98 16.16 5.93 -10.32
N GLU A 99 15.66 5.95 -11.57
CA GLU A 99 15.86 4.84 -12.51
C GLU A 99 17.36 4.64 -12.79
N GLU A 100 18.10 5.73 -12.93
CA GLU A 100 19.54 5.75 -13.22
C GLU A 100 20.36 5.21 -12.05
N GLU A 101 20.01 5.58 -10.80
CA GLU A 101 20.66 5.03 -9.59
C GLU A 101 20.48 3.52 -9.50
N ALA A 102 19.26 3.03 -9.75
CA ALA A 102 18.98 1.60 -9.75
C ALA A 102 19.73 0.89 -10.89
N ILE A 103 19.71 1.43 -12.11
CA ILE A 103 20.46 0.88 -13.25
C ILE A 103 21.95 0.78 -12.95
N SER A 104 22.56 1.83 -12.39
CA SER A 104 23.99 1.81 -12.04
C SER A 104 24.29 0.72 -11.02
N HIS A 105 23.48 0.64 -9.95
CA HIS A 105 23.66 -0.37 -8.90
C HIS A 105 23.56 -1.80 -9.46
N PHE A 106 22.53 -2.09 -10.26
CA PHE A 106 22.35 -3.42 -10.84
C PHE A 106 23.46 -3.78 -11.83
N ARG A 107 23.99 -2.84 -12.61
CA ARG A 107 25.07 -3.11 -13.57
C ARG A 107 26.39 -3.48 -12.92
N GLU A 108 26.63 -3.02 -11.70
CA GLU A 108 27.85 -3.33 -10.93
C GLU A 108 27.76 -4.69 -10.23
N MET A 109 26.59 -5.32 -10.20
CA MET A 109 26.42 -6.61 -9.56
C MET A 109 27.00 -7.75 -10.40
N ASP A 110 27.87 -8.55 -9.77
CA ASP A 110 28.37 -9.78 -10.39
C ASP A 110 27.23 -10.66 -10.91
N GLY A 111 27.41 -11.16 -12.13
CA GLY A 111 26.46 -12.01 -12.84
C GLY A 111 25.40 -11.27 -13.66
N ILE A 112 25.34 -9.94 -13.59
CA ILE A 112 24.43 -9.14 -14.43
C ILE A 112 25.03 -8.92 -15.81
N LEU A 113 24.25 -9.23 -16.85
CA LEU A 113 24.61 -9.02 -18.25
C LEU A 113 24.07 -7.70 -18.78
N SER A 114 22.84 -7.34 -18.40
CA SER A 114 22.27 -6.04 -18.77
C SER A 114 21.13 -5.63 -17.86
N VAL A 115 20.90 -4.31 -17.81
CA VAL A 115 19.83 -3.67 -17.06
C VAL A 115 19.23 -2.58 -17.93
N GLN A 116 17.93 -2.66 -18.19
CA GLN A 116 17.22 -1.78 -19.11
C GLN A 116 15.84 -1.43 -18.56
N PRO A 117 15.32 -0.21 -18.78
CA PRO A 117 13.95 0.12 -18.42
C PRO A 117 12.96 -0.70 -19.24
N ASP A 118 11.87 -1.14 -18.61
CA ASP A 118 10.74 -1.77 -19.30
C ASP A 118 9.96 -0.72 -20.08
N ARG A 119 10.28 -0.57 -21.37
CA ARG A 119 9.68 0.44 -22.26
C ARG A 119 8.67 -0.20 -23.20
N LYS A 120 7.54 0.48 -23.38
CA LYS A 120 6.59 0.16 -24.45
C LYS A 120 7.18 0.57 -25.80
N MET A 121 7.35 -0.39 -26.68
CA MET A 121 7.70 -0.14 -28.08
C MET A 121 6.43 0.16 -28.87
N GLN A 122 6.46 1.18 -29.74
CA GLN A 122 5.39 1.38 -30.72
C GLN A 122 5.68 0.51 -31.94
N LEU A 123 4.70 -0.28 -32.35
CA LEU A 123 4.78 -1.00 -33.63
C LEU A 123 4.49 0.01 -34.74
N HIS A 124 5.44 0.18 -35.67
CA HIS A 124 5.23 0.99 -36.86
C HIS A 124 4.56 0.10 -37.93
N GLU A 125 3.41 0.53 -38.46
CA GLU A 125 2.85 -0.05 -39.68
C GLU A 125 3.71 0.43 -40.86
N SER A 126 4.73 -0.33 -41.24
CA SER A 126 5.55 -0.04 -42.42
C SER A 126 5.37 -1.14 -43.47
N GLY A 127 4.77 -0.76 -44.61
CA GLY A 127 5.05 -1.36 -45.92
C GLY A 127 4.11 -2.45 -46.45
N TYR A 128 2.84 -2.14 -46.78
CA TYR A 128 2.02 -2.99 -47.66
C TYR A 128 1.34 -2.25 -48.83
N ASN A 129 1.66 -0.98 -49.11
CA ASN A 129 0.97 -0.21 -50.16
C ASN A 129 1.85 0.26 -51.34
N ASP A 130 3.12 -0.14 -51.42
CA ASP A 130 4.03 0.35 -52.48
C ASP A 130 4.16 -0.60 -53.70
N ALA A 131 3.16 -1.45 -53.93
CA ALA A 131 3.05 -2.25 -55.15
C ALA A 131 1.77 -1.90 -55.91
N LYS A 132 1.81 -0.82 -56.71
CA LYS A 132 0.88 -0.62 -57.82
C LYS A 132 1.59 0.00 -59.03
#